data_AF-A0AAQ3SMM3-F1
#
_entry.id   AF-A0AAQ3SMM3-F1
#
_cell.length_a   1.000
_cell.length_b   1.000
_cell.length_c   1.000
_cell.angle_alpha   90.00
_cell.angle_beta   90.00
_cell.angle_gamma   90.00
#
_symmetry.space_group_name_H-M   'P 1'
#
loop_
_entity.id
_entity.type
_entity.pdbx_description
1 polymer ?
#
loop_
_entity_poly.entity_id
_entity_poly.type
_entity_poly.pdbx_seq_one_letter_code
_entity_poly.pdbx_strand_id
1 'polypeptide(L)'
;MDEAFARAVDDGLKLTKRLVQPGGGGLPPPRPHAAMERDRDDPAAALLQLLPTAPMAYAVVVDPGAVDSPDVPSYQPHVYGRLDPPALIPLQMREVDLRVDCAAGCDTAEVALRARWWVHCVTRSRACHCRIVMPMGHQGSILGAEVTVGKRSYNTHVIDIEDNNAVKIAMPESGGLLKQEWFSLTIPQVGGGEDIFATIRWSQKLLYDNGQFSVEVPFCFPQFVNPLPKVFMKKEKIQLTVNSGVSKEVLLQGTSHPLKEKGRQSQKLSFLHESVVENWSTKDFTFSFTVYSGDLSGGILVQPSTLRDYDDRDMFCLFLLPGNTRIRKVFRKSIVYIIDASGSMQGKPLESVKNAMSTTLSDLMQGDYFNIITFNDDVHSFSSSLEQVNEKTIGNAIEWMNSNFVAQGGTDIMRPLSEAMALLSNSHDVLPQIYLVTDGSVDDERNICHTLKTQLMKSGSKSPRISTFGLGSYCNHYFLRMLASIGKGHYAAALDTGSIEGRMLQWFQKASSTIVSNISIDGIKHIQDFEVDSEYIPDISAKYPLSVSGRYHGKLPETLIAKGQLADMSEISIELKVQHIKDIPLDKVRYSILLM
;
A
#
# COMPACT_ATOMS: atom_id res chain seq x y z
N MET A 1 -18.04 9.07 -5.94
CA MET A 1 -17.12 9.47 -7.03
C MET A 1 -16.78 8.30 -7.95
N ASP A 2 -16.49 7.11 -7.41
CA ASP A 2 -16.22 5.91 -8.23
C ASP A 2 -17.46 5.43 -8.99
N GLU A 3 -18.65 5.58 -8.38
CA GLU A 3 -19.92 5.35 -9.08
C GLU A 3 -20.10 6.28 -10.29
N ALA A 4 -19.68 7.54 -10.21
CA ALA A 4 -19.77 8.47 -11.33
C ALA A 4 -18.81 8.08 -12.47
N PHE A 5 -17.61 7.59 -12.13
CA PHE A 5 -16.68 7.03 -13.11
C PHE A 5 -17.26 5.77 -13.78
N ALA A 6 -17.77 4.83 -12.99
CA ALA A 6 -18.39 3.61 -13.49
C ALA A 6 -19.58 3.89 -14.42
N ARG A 7 -20.45 4.84 -14.05
CA ARG A 7 -21.57 5.28 -14.91
C ARG A 7 -21.07 5.89 -16.22
N ALA A 8 -20.03 6.72 -16.19
CA ALA A 8 -19.45 7.29 -17.40
C ALA A 8 -18.86 6.20 -18.33
N VAL A 9 -18.26 5.15 -17.76
CA VAL A 9 -17.79 3.99 -18.52
C VAL A 9 -18.95 3.19 -19.11
N ASP A 10 -20.02 2.95 -18.34
CA ASP A 10 -21.23 2.27 -18.81
C ASP A 10 -21.86 3.00 -20.01
N ASP A 11 -21.99 4.32 -19.93
CA ASP A 11 -22.49 5.14 -21.04
C ASP A 11 -21.56 5.10 -22.26
N GLY A 12 -20.24 5.07 -22.05
CA GLY A 12 -19.28 4.85 -23.12
C GLY A 12 -19.44 3.49 -23.80
N LEU A 13 -19.63 2.42 -23.04
CA LEU A 13 -19.88 1.07 -23.56
C LEU A 13 -21.22 0.98 -24.30
N LYS A 14 -22.24 1.76 -23.94
CA LYS A 14 -23.47 1.87 -24.74
C LYS A 14 -23.21 2.53 -26.08
N LEU A 15 -22.34 3.55 -26.14
CA LEU A 15 -21.97 4.24 -27.37
C LEU A 15 -21.17 3.34 -28.33
N THR A 16 -20.33 2.42 -27.83
CA THR A 16 -19.54 1.52 -28.70
C THR A 16 -20.40 0.55 -29.51
N LYS A 17 -21.65 0.29 -29.10
CA LYS A 17 -22.61 -0.51 -29.90
C LYS A 17 -22.90 0.09 -31.28
N ARG A 18 -22.57 1.37 -31.47
CA ARG A 18 -22.71 2.09 -32.75
C ARG A 18 -21.53 1.84 -33.72
N LEU A 19 -20.41 1.30 -33.24
CA LEU A 19 -19.23 1.08 -34.06
C LEU A 19 -19.45 -0.14 -34.98
N VAL A 20 -19.33 0.07 -36.29
CA VAL A 20 -19.39 -1.01 -37.28
C VAL A 20 -18.08 -1.78 -37.27
N GLN A 21 -18.15 -3.09 -37.01
CA GLN A 21 -16.97 -3.94 -37.01
C GLN A 21 -16.55 -4.36 -38.43
N PRO A 22 -15.25 -4.42 -38.74
CA PRO A 22 -14.78 -4.97 -40.01
C PRO A 22 -15.13 -6.46 -40.09
N GLY A 23 -16.05 -6.83 -40.99
CA GLY A 23 -16.35 -8.24 -41.30
C GLY A 23 -17.81 -8.71 -41.18
N GLY A 24 -18.80 -7.83 -41.02
CA GLY A 24 -20.22 -8.14 -41.27
C GLY A 24 -20.90 -9.16 -40.36
N GLY A 25 -20.19 -9.74 -39.39
CA GLY A 25 -20.76 -10.59 -38.34
C GLY A 25 -20.59 -9.89 -37.01
N GLY A 26 -21.68 -9.38 -36.44
CA GLY A 26 -21.66 -8.83 -35.08
C GLY A 26 -21.12 -9.87 -34.11
N LEU A 27 -20.23 -9.44 -33.21
CA LEU A 27 -19.99 -10.19 -31.98
C LEU A 27 -21.37 -10.44 -31.33
N PRO A 28 -21.71 -11.68 -30.93
CA PRO A 28 -22.80 -11.82 -29.98
C PRO A 28 -22.47 -10.95 -28.76
N PRO A 29 -23.47 -10.36 -28.09
CA PRO A 29 -23.24 -9.57 -26.90
C PRO A 29 -22.29 -10.34 -25.97
N PRO A 30 -21.45 -9.66 -25.15
CA PRO A 30 -20.73 -10.35 -24.08
C PRO A 30 -21.77 -11.19 -23.37
N ARG A 31 -21.60 -12.53 -23.39
CA ARG A 31 -22.56 -13.40 -22.74
C ARG A 31 -22.65 -12.89 -21.31
N PRO A 32 -23.85 -12.52 -20.78
CA PRO A 32 -23.97 -12.47 -19.34
C PRO A 32 -23.43 -13.81 -18.83
N HIS A 33 -22.65 -13.76 -17.75
CA HIS A 33 -22.17 -14.98 -17.08
C HIS A 33 -23.27 -16.03 -17.09
N ALA A 34 -22.92 -17.25 -17.48
CA ALA A 34 -23.86 -18.36 -17.60
C ALA A 34 -24.86 -18.30 -16.44
N ALA A 35 -26.14 -18.19 -16.78
CA ALA A 35 -27.22 -18.11 -15.82
C ALA A 35 -27.24 -19.38 -14.96
N MET A 36 -26.45 -19.38 -13.89
CA MET A 36 -26.51 -20.25 -12.71
C MET A 36 -25.38 -19.89 -11.73
N GLU A 37 -25.24 -18.61 -11.38
CA GLU A 37 -24.82 -18.22 -10.03
C GLU A 37 -25.89 -17.25 -9.53
N ARG A 38 -26.75 -17.77 -8.66
CA ARG A 38 -27.79 -17.00 -7.95
C ARG A 38 -27.08 -16.09 -6.96
N ASP A 39 -26.63 -14.92 -7.41
CA ASP A 39 -26.17 -13.85 -6.52
C ASP A 39 -26.02 -12.51 -7.26
N ARG A 40 -27.06 -12.03 -7.97
CA ARG A 40 -27.06 -10.65 -8.53
C ARG A 40 -28.46 -10.06 -8.66
N ASP A 41 -28.91 -9.38 -7.59
CA ASP A 41 -29.99 -8.38 -7.62
C ASP A 41 -29.51 -7.00 -7.11
N ASP A 42 -28.19 -6.72 -7.16
CA ASP A 42 -27.64 -5.41 -6.80
C ASP A 42 -27.05 -4.68 -8.02
N PRO A 43 -27.76 -3.70 -8.60
CA PRO A 43 -27.26 -2.89 -9.71
C PRO A 43 -26.01 -2.07 -9.34
N ALA A 44 -25.76 -1.78 -8.06
CA ALA A 44 -24.54 -1.09 -7.62
C ALA A 44 -23.30 -1.99 -7.75
N ALA A 45 -23.44 -3.29 -7.44
CA ALA A 45 -22.35 -4.26 -7.58
C ALA A 45 -21.92 -4.47 -9.04
N ALA A 46 -22.85 -4.37 -9.98
CA ALA A 46 -22.55 -4.44 -11.41
C ALA A 46 -21.75 -3.23 -11.92
N LEU A 47 -22.02 -2.03 -11.39
CA LEU A 47 -21.26 -0.82 -11.74
C LEU A 47 -19.82 -0.87 -11.23
N LEU A 48 -19.58 -1.46 -10.06
CA LEU A 48 -18.22 -1.61 -9.52
C LEU A 48 -17.30 -2.47 -10.42
N GLN A 49 -17.85 -3.33 -11.28
CA GLN A 49 -17.07 -4.12 -12.26
C GLN A 49 -16.52 -3.28 -13.42
N LEU A 50 -16.97 -2.03 -13.58
CA LEU A 50 -16.50 -1.10 -14.61
C LEU A 50 -15.32 -0.23 -14.16
N LEU A 51 -14.93 -0.37 -12.89
CA LEU A 51 -13.74 0.27 -12.36
C LEU A 51 -12.48 -0.36 -12.97
N PRO A 52 -11.41 0.42 -13.20
CA PRO A 52 -10.17 -0.08 -13.78
C PRO A 52 -9.48 -1.06 -12.83
N THR A 53 -9.29 -2.29 -13.27
CA THR A 53 -8.58 -3.37 -12.57
C THR A 53 -7.14 -3.56 -13.07
N ALA A 54 -6.74 -2.81 -14.10
CA ALA A 54 -5.39 -2.69 -14.60
C ALA A 54 -5.23 -1.30 -15.24
N PRO A 55 -4.02 -0.84 -15.59
CA PRO A 55 -3.87 0.44 -16.28
C PRO A 55 -4.59 0.43 -17.63
N MET A 56 -5.48 1.39 -17.82
CA MET A 56 -6.40 1.48 -18.96
C MET A 56 -6.47 2.90 -19.50
N ALA A 57 -6.75 3.05 -20.79
CA ALA A 57 -7.00 4.33 -21.42
C ALA A 57 -8.46 4.44 -21.88
N TYR A 58 -9.03 5.63 -21.75
CA TYR A 58 -10.42 5.93 -22.08
C TYR A 58 -10.50 7.16 -22.97
N ALA A 59 -11.27 7.11 -24.06
CA ALA A 59 -11.66 8.31 -24.80
C ALA A 59 -12.75 9.05 -24.01
N VAL A 60 -12.53 10.34 -23.76
CA VAL A 60 -13.48 11.24 -23.10
C VAL A 60 -14.39 11.84 -24.17
N VAL A 61 -15.65 11.41 -24.19
CA VAL A 61 -16.63 11.75 -25.22
C VAL A 61 -17.66 12.73 -24.65
N VAL A 62 -17.61 13.96 -25.15
CA VAL A 62 -18.60 15.01 -24.89
C VAL A 62 -19.66 15.07 -26.00
N ASP A 63 -19.26 14.79 -27.25
CA ASP A 63 -20.13 14.80 -28.43
C ASP A 63 -20.31 13.37 -28.96
N PRO A 64 -21.49 12.74 -28.78
CA PRO A 64 -21.80 11.42 -29.33
C PRO A 64 -21.70 11.34 -30.85
N GLY A 65 -21.74 12.46 -31.57
CA GLY A 65 -21.57 12.52 -33.03
C GLY A 65 -20.11 12.34 -33.47
N ALA A 66 -19.15 12.39 -32.55
CA ALA A 66 -17.74 12.09 -32.83
C ALA A 66 -17.42 10.59 -32.78
N VAL A 67 -18.34 9.76 -32.27
CA VAL A 67 -18.12 8.33 -32.04
C VAL A 67 -18.39 7.53 -33.31
N ASP A 68 -17.32 7.18 -34.02
CA ASP A 68 -17.37 6.31 -35.19
C ASP A 68 -16.03 5.59 -35.36
N SER A 69 -16.01 4.54 -36.19
CA SER A 69 -14.76 3.87 -36.54
C SER A 69 -13.87 4.81 -37.37
N PRO A 70 -12.58 4.95 -37.03
CA PRO A 70 -11.66 5.80 -37.80
C PRO A 70 -11.39 5.24 -39.21
N ASP A 71 -11.63 3.95 -39.44
CA ASP A 71 -11.29 3.27 -40.70
C ASP A 71 -12.49 3.04 -41.61
N VAL A 72 -13.69 2.86 -41.05
CA VAL A 72 -14.92 2.58 -41.80
C VAL A 72 -16.03 3.49 -41.27
N PRO A 73 -16.35 4.59 -41.97
CA PRO A 73 -17.44 5.47 -41.57
C PRO A 73 -18.76 4.72 -41.57
N SER A 74 -19.50 4.76 -40.46
CA SER A 74 -20.82 4.17 -40.37
C SER A 74 -21.89 5.24 -40.61
N TYR A 75 -22.93 4.91 -41.40
CA TYR A 75 -24.09 5.79 -41.51
C TYR A 75 -24.86 5.73 -40.18
N GLN A 76 -24.79 6.82 -39.40
CA GLN A 76 -25.47 6.92 -38.12
C GLN A 76 -26.60 7.96 -38.20
N PRO A 77 -27.80 7.66 -37.66
CA PRO A 77 -28.85 8.67 -37.53
C PRO A 77 -28.38 9.80 -36.61
N HIS A 78 -28.79 11.04 -36.91
CA HIS A 78 -28.36 12.24 -36.20
C HIS A 78 -28.67 12.15 -34.70
N VAL A 79 -27.63 11.99 -33.88
CA VAL A 79 -27.73 12.10 -32.42
C VAL A 79 -27.37 13.53 -32.04
N TYR A 80 -28.35 14.24 -31.49
CA TYR A 80 -28.18 15.59 -30.96
C TYR A 80 -28.04 15.53 -29.44
N GLY A 81 -27.12 16.33 -28.88
CA GLY A 81 -26.96 16.51 -27.44
C GLY A 81 -25.52 16.37 -26.98
N ARG A 82 -25.06 17.29 -26.11
CA ARG A 82 -23.78 17.15 -25.40
C ARG A 82 -23.99 16.27 -24.17
N LEU A 83 -23.03 15.39 -23.90
CA LEU A 83 -22.99 14.59 -22.69
C LEU A 83 -22.37 15.41 -21.56
N ASP A 84 -23.10 15.56 -20.47
CA ASP A 84 -22.61 16.13 -19.21
C ASP A 84 -23.16 15.30 -18.04
N PRO A 85 -22.32 14.54 -17.31
CA PRO A 85 -20.87 14.39 -17.50
C PRO A 85 -20.49 13.65 -18.80
N PRO A 86 -19.23 13.77 -19.29
CA PRO A 86 -18.79 13.06 -20.49
C PRO A 86 -18.76 11.55 -20.30
N ALA A 87 -19.07 10.81 -21.37
CA ALA A 87 -18.92 9.36 -21.40
C ALA A 87 -17.44 8.96 -21.57
N LEU A 88 -17.07 7.79 -21.04
CA LEU A 88 -15.72 7.23 -21.10
C LEU A 88 -15.75 5.93 -21.90
N ILE A 89 -15.20 5.94 -23.11
CA ILE A 89 -15.08 4.72 -23.94
C ILE A 89 -13.73 4.06 -23.67
N PRO A 90 -13.66 2.85 -23.10
CA PRO A 90 -12.40 2.12 -22.94
C PRO A 90 -11.73 1.88 -24.30
N LEU A 91 -10.45 2.19 -24.41
CA LEU A 91 -9.67 2.02 -25.64
C LEU A 91 -9.13 0.60 -25.74
N GLN A 92 -9.07 0.08 -26.97
CA GLN A 92 -8.47 -1.22 -27.24
C GLN A 92 -6.95 -1.15 -27.06
N MET A 93 -6.39 -2.11 -26.32
CA MET A 93 -4.96 -2.23 -26.08
C MET A 93 -4.32 -3.17 -27.10
N ARG A 94 -3.19 -2.78 -27.69
CA ARG A 94 -2.46 -3.55 -28.72
C ARG A 94 -1.25 -4.29 -28.18
N GLU A 95 -0.55 -3.70 -27.22
CA GLU A 95 0.68 -4.23 -26.64
C GLU A 95 0.72 -3.90 -25.14
N VAL A 96 1.26 -4.81 -24.34
CA VAL A 96 1.54 -4.60 -22.91
C VAL A 96 2.84 -5.30 -22.51
N ASP A 97 3.68 -4.58 -21.78
CA ASP A 97 4.94 -5.04 -21.19
C ASP A 97 4.98 -4.62 -19.73
N LEU A 98 4.89 -5.61 -18.84
CA LEU A 98 4.96 -5.42 -17.39
C LEU A 98 6.37 -5.77 -16.92
N ARG A 99 7.01 -4.87 -16.20
CA ARG A 99 8.27 -5.12 -15.49
C ARG A 99 8.06 -4.91 -14.00
N VAL A 100 8.44 -5.90 -13.21
CA VAL A 100 8.38 -5.88 -11.74
C VAL A 100 9.77 -6.18 -11.20
N ASP A 101 10.34 -5.26 -10.43
CA ASP A 101 11.63 -5.43 -9.77
C ASP A 101 11.39 -5.43 -8.25
N CYS A 102 11.42 -6.61 -7.63
CA CYS A 102 11.22 -6.81 -6.19
C CYS A 102 12.53 -6.71 -5.43
N ALA A 103 12.57 -5.88 -4.39
CA ALA A 103 13.66 -5.74 -3.44
C ALA A 103 13.20 -6.18 -2.05
N ALA A 104 13.43 -7.44 -1.69
CA ALA A 104 12.99 -8.00 -0.42
C ALA A 104 13.64 -7.30 0.78
N GLY A 105 14.89 -6.86 0.62
CA GLY A 105 15.59 -6.09 1.65
C GLY A 105 14.92 -4.73 1.93
N CYS A 106 14.35 -4.08 0.92
CA CYS A 106 13.66 -2.80 1.11
C CYS A 106 12.15 -2.94 1.29
N ASP A 107 11.61 -4.17 1.37
CA ASP A 107 10.18 -4.46 1.42
C ASP A 107 9.37 -3.75 0.29
N THR A 108 9.98 -3.60 -0.89
CA THR A 108 9.42 -2.79 -2.00
C THR A 108 9.51 -3.50 -3.34
N ALA A 109 8.56 -3.19 -4.20
CA ALA A 109 8.57 -3.55 -5.62
C ALA A 109 8.45 -2.28 -6.47
N GLU A 110 9.38 -2.08 -7.40
CA GLU A 110 9.23 -1.10 -8.47
C GLU A 110 8.52 -1.77 -9.64
N VAL A 111 7.45 -1.15 -10.12
CA VAL A 111 6.64 -1.66 -11.22
C VAL A 111 6.67 -0.64 -12.35
N ALA A 112 6.93 -1.12 -13.56
CA ALA A 112 6.84 -0.35 -14.78
C ALA A 112 5.91 -1.06 -15.76
N LEU A 113 4.81 -0.40 -16.15
CA LEU A 113 3.93 -0.87 -17.19
C LEU A 113 4.11 -0.02 -18.44
N ARG A 114 4.43 -0.67 -19.55
CA ARG A 114 4.38 -0.06 -20.88
C ARG A 114 3.20 -0.61 -21.65
N ALA A 115 2.36 0.26 -22.19
CA ALA A 115 1.20 -0.14 -22.95
C ALA A 115 0.98 0.76 -24.18
N ARG A 116 0.33 0.18 -25.18
CA ARG A 116 -0.10 0.87 -26.41
C ARG A 116 -1.60 0.72 -26.57
N TRP A 117 -2.33 1.83 -26.59
CA TRP A 117 -3.77 1.86 -26.88
C TRP A 117 -4.07 2.53 -28.21
N TRP A 118 -5.19 2.14 -28.82
CA TRP A 118 -5.65 2.67 -30.08
C TRP A 118 -7.00 3.38 -29.95
N VAL A 119 -7.08 4.61 -30.44
CA VAL A 119 -8.30 5.43 -30.46
C VAL A 119 -9.25 4.97 -31.58
N HIS A 120 -9.80 3.78 -31.41
CA HIS A 120 -10.64 3.07 -32.38
C HIS A 120 -12.09 3.57 -32.47
N CYS A 121 -12.50 4.47 -31.58
CA CYS A 121 -13.89 4.88 -31.38
C CYS A 121 -14.16 6.35 -31.73
N VAL A 122 -13.20 7.04 -32.34
CA VAL A 122 -13.34 8.44 -32.77
C VAL A 122 -12.98 8.54 -34.25
N THR A 123 -13.78 9.28 -35.02
CA THR A 123 -13.53 9.52 -36.44
C THR A 123 -12.18 10.23 -36.67
N ARG A 124 -11.43 9.88 -37.73
CA ARG A 124 -10.12 10.50 -38.05
C ARG A 124 -10.13 12.03 -38.18
N SER A 125 -11.27 12.63 -38.55
CA SER A 125 -11.43 14.08 -38.68
C SER A 125 -11.63 14.81 -37.35
N ARG A 126 -11.74 14.07 -36.24
CA ARG A 126 -12.00 14.62 -34.90
C ARG A 126 -10.93 14.18 -33.91
N ALA A 127 -10.89 14.90 -32.80
CA ALA A 127 -10.04 14.60 -31.66
C ALA A 127 -10.85 14.60 -30.36
N CYS A 128 -10.38 13.85 -29.37
CA CYS A 128 -10.94 13.83 -28.03
C CYS A 128 -9.84 13.97 -26.98
N HIS A 129 -10.21 14.24 -25.73
CA HIS A 129 -9.28 14.00 -24.63
C HIS A 129 -9.21 12.50 -24.34
N CYS A 130 -8.04 12.00 -23.95
CA CYS A 130 -7.88 10.60 -23.53
C CYS A 130 -7.42 10.56 -22.08
N ARG A 131 -8.18 9.86 -21.22
CA ARG A 131 -7.85 9.70 -19.81
C ARG A 131 -7.21 8.33 -19.60
N ILE A 132 -5.97 8.32 -19.13
CA ILE A 132 -5.28 7.13 -18.67
C ILE A 132 -5.55 7.00 -17.17
N VAL A 133 -6.03 5.84 -16.75
CA VAL A 133 -6.29 5.53 -15.33
C VAL A 133 -5.47 4.31 -14.96
N MET A 134 -4.79 4.41 -13.84
CA MET A 134 -3.79 3.45 -13.43
C MET A 134 -4.05 3.04 -11.98
N PRO A 135 -4.59 1.85 -11.75
CA PRO A 135 -4.61 1.26 -10.42
C PRO A 135 -3.20 0.83 -10.00
N MET A 136 -2.86 1.11 -8.74
CA MET A 136 -1.60 0.73 -8.10
C MET A 136 -1.88 -0.32 -7.02
N GLY A 137 -0.87 -1.12 -6.67
CA GLY A 137 -0.97 -2.11 -5.61
C GLY A 137 -0.94 -1.48 -4.20
N HIS A 138 -0.93 -2.35 -3.19
CA HIS A 138 -0.95 -1.95 -1.78
C HIS A 138 0.16 -0.95 -1.44
N GLN A 139 -0.23 0.17 -0.83
CA GLN A 139 0.67 1.27 -0.48
C GLN A 139 1.49 1.78 -1.68
N GLY A 140 0.86 1.84 -2.86
CA GLY A 140 1.48 2.28 -4.09
C GLY A 140 1.75 3.79 -4.16
N SER A 141 2.91 4.19 -4.66
CA SER A 141 3.30 5.58 -4.92
C SER A 141 3.74 5.75 -6.36
N ILE A 142 3.17 6.75 -7.06
CA ILE A 142 3.53 7.03 -8.45
C ILE A 142 4.96 7.60 -8.53
N LEU A 143 5.78 7.02 -9.40
CA LEU A 143 7.16 7.47 -9.64
C LEU A 143 7.25 8.32 -10.92
N GLY A 144 6.37 8.08 -11.88
CA GLY A 144 6.21 8.92 -13.06
C GLY A 144 5.48 8.24 -14.21
N ALA A 145 5.03 9.04 -15.16
CA ALA A 145 4.38 8.60 -16.39
C ALA A 145 4.91 9.39 -17.59
N GLU A 146 5.34 8.67 -18.61
CA GLU A 146 5.75 9.18 -19.91
C GLU A 146 4.72 8.74 -20.95
N VAL A 147 4.12 9.68 -21.67
CA VAL A 147 3.09 9.39 -22.69
C VAL A 147 3.46 10.03 -24.01
N THR A 148 3.40 9.26 -25.10
CA THR A 148 3.67 9.74 -26.46
C THR A 148 2.46 9.49 -27.34
N VAL A 149 2.03 10.52 -28.06
CA VAL A 149 0.93 10.50 -29.03
C VAL A 149 1.38 11.21 -30.30
N GLY A 150 1.56 10.44 -31.38
CA GLY A 150 2.13 10.97 -32.62
C GLY A 150 3.51 11.61 -32.37
N LYS A 151 3.62 12.93 -32.57
CA LYS A 151 4.86 13.71 -32.33
C LYS A 151 4.92 14.37 -30.95
N ARG A 152 3.85 14.28 -30.15
CA ARG A 152 3.77 14.92 -28.83
C ARG A 152 4.23 13.94 -27.76
N SER A 153 5.01 14.42 -26.81
CA SER A 153 5.42 13.68 -25.63
C SER A 153 5.05 14.47 -24.38
N TYR A 154 4.57 13.76 -23.36
CA TYR A 154 4.14 14.28 -22.07
C TYR A 154 4.92 13.51 -21.00
N ASN A 155 5.43 14.21 -19.99
CA ASN A 155 6.12 13.61 -18.86
C ASN A 155 5.63 14.24 -17.56
N THR A 156 5.46 13.42 -16.52
CA THR A 156 5.17 13.91 -15.18
C THR A 156 6.47 14.19 -14.43
N HIS A 157 6.54 15.33 -13.76
CA HIS A 157 7.63 15.66 -12.85
C HIS A 157 7.08 15.87 -11.45
N VAL A 158 7.76 15.31 -10.45
CA VAL A 158 7.52 15.65 -9.04
C VAL A 158 8.26 16.94 -8.77
N ILE A 159 7.55 17.94 -8.24
CA ILE A 159 8.08 19.27 -7.93
C ILE A 159 7.83 19.51 -6.44
N ASP A 160 8.81 20.06 -5.73
CA ASP A 160 8.64 20.50 -4.35
C ASP A 160 7.72 21.72 -4.32
N ILE A 161 6.80 21.76 -3.35
CA ILE A 161 5.81 22.85 -3.22
C ILE A 161 6.52 24.17 -2.84
N GLU A 162 7.69 24.10 -2.21
CA GLU A 162 8.45 25.28 -1.78
C GLU A 162 9.32 25.89 -2.90
N ASP A 163 9.60 25.14 -3.97
CA ASP A 163 10.51 25.58 -5.03
C ASP A 163 9.75 26.42 -6.07
N ASN A 164 9.52 27.69 -5.72
CA ASN A 164 8.81 28.69 -6.51
C ASN A 164 9.65 29.20 -7.71
N ASN A 165 10.32 28.28 -8.42
CA ASN A 165 11.15 28.58 -9.58
C ASN A 165 10.38 28.31 -10.89
N ALA A 166 9.76 29.38 -11.39
CA ALA A 166 9.68 29.77 -12.80
C ALA A 166 9.16 28.77 -13.87
N VAL A 167 8.36 27.76 -13.52
CA VAL A 167 7.43 27.18 -14.50
C VAL A 167 6.07 27.81 -14.27
N LYS A 168 5.53 28.53 -15.25
CA LYS A 168 4.11 28.92 -15.25
C LYS A 168 3.29 27.63 -15.21
N ILE A 169 2.94 27.16 -14.01
CA ILE A 169 2.00 26.08 -13.82
C ILE A 169 0.64 26.65 -14.22
N ALA A 170 0.26 26.47 -15.49
CA ALA A 170 -1.15 26.58 -15.85
C ALA A 170 -1.87 25.57 -14.96
N MET A 171 -2.76 26.03 -14.06
CA MET A 171 -3.68 25.11 -13.39
C MET A 171 -4.40 24.35 -14.52
N PRO A 172 -4.19 23.04 -14.66
CA PRO A 172 -4.89 22.33 -15.70
C PRO A 172 -6.37 22.31 -15.28
N GLU A 173 -7.27 22.76 -16.15
CA GLU A 173 -8.72 22.49 -16.05
C GLU A 173 -9.03 20.97 -16.00
N SER A 174 -8.00 20.13 -16.09
CA SER A 174 -8.02 18.66 -16.00
C SER A 174 -6.73 18.14 -15.32
N GLY A 175 -6.52 18.51 -14.06
CA GLY A 175 -5.42 18.00 -13.24
C GLY A 175 -5.51 16.49 -13.00
N GLY A 176 -4.37 15.81 -12.92
CA GLY A 176 -4.31 14.41 -12.54
C GLY A 176 -4.76 14.25 -11.09
N LEU A 177 -5.77 13.42 -10.86
CA LEU A 177 -6.26 13.11 -9.53
C LEU A 177 -5.49 11.89 -9.01
N LEU A 178 -4.72 12.06 -7.93
CA LEU A 178 -4.23 10.96 -7.13
C LEU A 178 -5.36 10.57 -6.17
N LYS A 179 -6.02 9.44 -6.44
CA LYS A 179 -6.87 8.77 -5.45
C LYS A 179 -6.02 7.75 -4.71
N GLN A 180 -6.50 7.30 -3.55
CA GLN A 180 -5.79 6.37 -2.68
C GLN A 180 -5.40 5.03 -3.29
N GLU A 181 -5.90 4.71 -4.48
CA GLU A 181 -5.51 3.49 -5.18
C GLU A 181 -5.21 3.72 -6.67
N TRP A 182 -5.71 4.79 -7.30
CA TRP A 182 -5.50 5.03 -8.73
C TRP A 182 -4.97 6.42 -9.06
N PHE A 183 -4.01 6.47 -9.96
CA PHE A 183 -3.51 7.68 -10.60
C PHE A 183 -4.23 7.90 -11.94
N SER A 184 -4.57 9.14 -12.28
CA SER A 184 -5.17 9.47 -13.58
C SER A 184 -4.45 10.62 -14.28
N LEU A 185 -4.28 10.50 -15.59
CA LEU A 185 -3.65 11.49 -16.45
C LEU A 185 -4.51 11.73 -17.69
N THR A 186 -4.84 12.97 -17.99
CA THR A 186 -5.64 13.32 -19.19
C THR A 186 -4.73 13.92 -20.26
N ILE A 187 -4.68 13.27 -21.42
CA ILE A 187 -3.96 13.71 -22.61
C ILE A 187 -4.92 14.46 -23.53
N PRO A 188 -4.67 15.74 -23.83
CA PRO A 188 -5.60 16.53 -24.63
C PRO A 188 -5.47 16.28 -26.14
N GLN A 189 -6.59 16.43 -26.84
CA GLN A 189 -6.65 16.54 -28.30
C GLN A 189 -5.94 15.39 -29.04
N VAL A 190 -6.27 14.14 -28.69
CA VAL A 190 -5.79 12.93 -29.38
C VAL A 190 -6.70 12.64 -30.56
N GLY A 191 -6.12 12.46 -31.75
CA GLY A 191 -6.88 12.23 -32.98
C GLY A 191 -7.49 10.84 -33.06
N GLY A 192 -8.64 10.73 -33.76
CA GLY A 192 -9.23 9.43 -34.08
C GLY A 192 -8.27 8.55 -34.88
N GLY A 193 -8.08 7.30 -34.45
CA GLY A 193 -7.17 6.35 -35.06
C GLY A 193 -5.71 6.44 -34.62
N GLU A 194 -5.31 7.42 -33.80
CA GLU A 194 -3.95 7.52 -33.26
C GLU A 194 -3.67 6.42 -32.21
N ASP A 195 -2.38 6.11 -32.05
CA ASP A 195 -1.89 5.27 -30.96
C ASP A 195 -1.38 6.14 -29.80
N ILE A 196 -1.69 5.70 -28.58
CA ILE A 196 -1.19 6.27 -27.33
C ILE A 196 -0.19 5.27 -26.74
N PHE A 197 1.07 5.68 -26.63
CA PHE A 197 2.11 4.89 -25.97
C PHE A 197 2.37 5.47 -24.59
N ALA A 198 2.19 4.69 -23.53
CA ALA A 198 2.53 5.11 -22.18
C ALA A 198 3.55 4.17 -21.55
N THR A 199 4.47 4.74 -20.79
CA THR A 199 5.30 4.05 -19.81
C THR A 199 5.00 4.65 -18.45
N ILE A 200 4.49 3.86 -17.54
CA ILE A 200 4.05 4.31 -16.22
C ILE A 200 4.81 3.53 -15.17
N ARG A 201 5.35 4.22 -14.17
CA ARG A 201 6.20 3.67 -13.13
C ARG A 201 5.65 4.02 -11.76
N TRP A 202 5.60 3.05 -10.86
CA TRP A 202 5.20 3.22 -9.47
C TRP A 202 6.01 2.28 -8.57
N SER A 203 6.15 2.65 -7.31
CA SER A 203 6.60 1.73 -6.26
C SER A 203 5.40 1.23 -5.47
N GLN A 204 5.49 0.05 -4.89
CA GLN A 204 4.52 -0.47 -3.92
C GLN A 204 5.22 -1.34 -2.89
N LYS A 205 4.57 -1.56 -1.76
CA LYS A 205 5.12 -2.39 -0.71
C LYS A 205 5.00 -3.87 -1.06
N LEU A 206 6.01 -4.67 -0.71
CA LEU A 206 5.87 -6.12 -0.72
C LEU A 206 4.99 -6.54 0.46
N LEU A 207 4.16 -7.55 0.24
CA LEU A 207 3.45 -8.20 1.33
C LEU A 207 4.38 -9.26 1.92
N TYR A 208 4.34 -9.43 3.23
CA TYR A 208 5.08 -10.48 3.92
C TYR A 208 4.15 -11.18 4.90
N ASP A 209 4.08 -12.49 4.80
CA ASP A 209 3.37 -13.34 5.76
C ASP A 209 4.18 -14.61 6.00
N ASN A 210 4.44 -14.92 7.28
CA ASN A 210 5.06 -16.17 7.74
C ASN A 210 6.28 -16.64 6.92
N GLY A 211 7.23 -15.74 6.61
CA GLY A 211 8.45 -16.12 5.87
C GLY A 211 8.37 -15.95 4.35
N GLN A 212 7.18 -15.66 3.81
CA GLN A 212 6.92 -15.54 2.39
C GLN A 212 6.68 -14.07 2.02
N PHE A 213 7.42 -13.58 1.04
CA PHE A 213 7.13 -12.34 0.35
C PHE A 213 6.16 -12.58 -0.80
N SER A 214 5.24 -11.65 -1.02
CA SER A 214 4.38 -11.63 -2.20
C SER A 214 4.23 -10.22 -2.76
N VAL A 215 4.04 -10.16 -4.07
CA VAL A 215 3.68 -8.94 -4.80
C VAL A 215 2.42 -9.22 -5.59
N GLU A 216 1.49 -8.26 -5.57
CA GLU A 216 0.26 -8.27 -6.34
C GLU A 216 0.18 -6.97 -7.14
N VAL A 217 0.14 -7.10 -8.46
CA VAL A 217 0.14 -5.98 -9.40
C VAL A 217 -1.15 -6.04 -10.22
N PRO A 218 -1.97 -4.96 -10.22
CA PRO A 218 -3.16 -4.86 -11.07
C PRO A 218 -2.83 -5.13 -12.55
N PHE A 219 -3.30 -6.25 -13.06
CA PHE A 219 -3.01 -6.75 -14.41
C PHE A 219 -4.19 -7.53 -15.03
N CYS A 220 -5.35 -7.50 -14.39
CA CYS A 220 -6.59 -8.04 -14.93
C CYS A 220 -7.24 -7.04 -15.91
N PHE A 221 -7.30 -7.40 -17.19
CA PHE A 221 -7.90 -6.58 -18.24
C PHE A 221 -9.32 -7.04 -18.59
N PRO A 222 -10.33 -6.15 -18.56
CA PRO A 222 -11.69 -6.48 -18.99
C PRO A 222 -11.77 -6.88 -20.47
N GLN A 223 -12.76 -7.70 -20.82
CA GLN A 223 -12.92 -8.23 -22.18
C GLN A 223 -13.00 -7.12 -23.24
N PHE A 224 -13.67 -6.00 -22.95
CA PHE A 224 -13.87 -4.89 -23.89
C PHE A 224 -12.59 -4.12 -24.26
N VAL A 225 -11.47 -4.35 -23.57
CA VAL A 225 -10.15 -3.78 -23.92
C VAL A 225 -9.45 -4.62 -25.01
N ASN A 226 -9.93 -5.83 -25.28
CA ASN A 226 -9.35 -6.71 -26.28
C ASN A 226 -9.66 -6.22 -27.71
N PRO A 227 -8.64 -6.01 -28.56
CA PRO A 227 -8.86 -5.81 -29.98
C PRO A 227 -9.39 -7.09 -30.64
N LEU A 228 -10.04 -6.92 -31.80
CA LEU A 228 -10.63 -8.02 -32.55
C LEU A 228 -9.55 -9.04 -32.99
N PRO A 229 -9.73 -10.35 -32.72
CA PRO A 229 -8.69 -11.38 -32.92
C PRO A 229 -8.12 -11.47 -34.34
N LYS A 230 -8.92 -11.10 -35.36
CA LYS A 230 -8.51 -11.20 -36.78
C LYS A 230 -7.66 -10.04 -37.28
N VAL A 231 -7.57 -8.95 -36.52
CA VAL A 231 -6.97 -7.69 -37.02
C VAL A 231 -5.59 -7.43 -36.39
N PHE A 232 -5.35 -7.91 -35.17
CA PHE A 232 -4.13 -7.59 -34.43
C PHE A 232 -3.53 -8.82 -33.75
N MET A 233 -2.21 -9.01 -33.89
CA MET A 233 -1.43 -9.91 -33.04
C MET A 233 -1.21 -9.23 -31.70
N LYS A 234 -1.61 -9.89 -30.61
CA LYS A 234 -1.43 -9.39 -29.24
C LYS A 234 -0.21 -10.04 -28.62
N LYS A 235 0.74 -9.21 -28.17
CA LYS A 235 1.94 -9.67 -27.49
C LYS A 235 1.90 -9.21 -26.03
N GLU A 236 1.93 -10.18 -25.14
CA GLU A 236 2.03 -9.97 -23.69
C GLU A 236 3.44 -10.32 -23.25
N LYS A 237 4.07 -9.40 -22.50
CA LYS A 237 5.41 -9.58 -21.95
C LYS A 237 5.41 -9.24 -20.47
N ILE A 238 6.02 -10.11 -19.66
CA ILE A 238 6.20 -9.88 -18.22
C ILE A 238 7.65 -10.19 -17.86
N GLN A 239 8.32 -9.23 -17.25
CA GLN A 239 9.68 -9.34 -16.72
C GLN A 239 9.61 -9.19 -15.22
N LEU A 240 10.18 -10.16 -14.50
CA LEU A 240 10.26 -10.12 -13.05
C LEU A 240 11.71 -10.27 -12.62
N THR A 241 12.18 -9.37 -11.78
CA THR A 241 13.46 -9.50 -11.08
C THR A 241 13.19 -9.59 -9.58
N VAL A 242 13.84 -10.50 -8.89
CA VAL A 242 13.80 -10.60 -7.42
C VAL A 242 15.21 -10.43 -6.90
N ASN A 243 15.39 -9.46 -6.01
CA ASN A 243 16.61 -9.24 -5.25
C ASN A 243 16.34 -9.45 -3.76
N SER A 244 17.01 -10.42 -3.16
CA SER A 244 16.86 -10.73 -1.73
C SER A 244 17.56 -9.72 -0.82
N GLY A 245 18.53 -8.95 -1.33
CA GLY A 245 19.42 -8.10 -0.55
C GLY A 245 20.42 -8.86 0.35
N VAL A 246 20.28 -10.18 0.47
CA VAL A 246 21.17 -11.07 1.23
C VAL A 246 21.64 -12.22 0.34
N SER A 247 22.84 -12.72 0.61
CA SER A 247 23.39 -13.93 -0.01
C SER A 247 22.73 -15.20 0.53
N LYS A 248 21.41 -15.30 0.38
CA LYS A 248 20.56 -16.42 0.76
C LYS A 248 19.76 -16.88 -0.44
N GLU A 249 19.42 -18.16 -0.46
CA GLU A 249 18.67 -18.76 -1.56
C GLU A 249 17.23 -18.20 -1.60
N VAL A 250 16.76 -17.86 -2.80
CA VAL A 250 15.38 -17.47 -3.05
C VAL A 250 14.64 -18.66 -3.65
N LEU A 251 13.55 -19.07 -2.99
CA LEU A 251 12.71 -20.18 -3.40
C LEU A 251 11.36 -19.66 -3.89
N LEU A 252 11.03 -19.95 -5.15
CA LEU A 252 9.73 -19.67 -5.73
C LEU A 252 8.65 -20.47 -4.99
N GLN A 253 7.55 -19.82 -4.63
CA GLN A 253 6.41 -20.46 -3.99
C GLN A 253 5.18 -20.47 -4.90
N GLY A 254 4.95 -19.38 -5.65
CA GLY A 254 3.79 -19.26 -6.52
C GLY A 254 3.94 -18.16 -7.55
N THR A 255 3.25 -18.32 -8.68
CA THR A 255 3.15 -17.34 -9.75
C THR A 255 1.79 -17.47 -10.42
N SER A 256 1.13 -16.35 -10.73
CA SER A 256 -0.11 -16.37 -11.51
C SER A 256 0.11 -16.56 -13.02
N HIS A 257 1.32 -16.28 -13.51
CA HIS A 257 1.68 -16.35 -14.93
C HIS A 257 2.84 -17.33 -15.19
N PRO A 258 2.92 -17.97 -16.38
CA PRO A 258 3.96 -18.94 -16.68
C PRO A 258 5.29 -18.23 -16.98
N LEU A 259 6.04 -17.96 -15.92
CA LEU A 259 7.36 -17.33 -15.91
C LEU A 259 8.47 -18.36 -16.16
N LYS A 260 9.42 -18.04 -17.06
CA LYS A 260 10.64 -18.83 -17.28
C LYS A 260 11.83 -18.15 -16.64
N GLU A 261 12.60 -18.87 -15.82
CA GLU A 261 13.86 -18.36 -15.26
C GLU A 261 14.86 -18.07 -16.40
N LYS A 262 15.42 -16.87 -16.39
CA LYS A 262 16.41 -16.38 -17.37
C LYS A 262 17.81 -16.32 -16.82
N GLY A 263 17.95 -16.15 -15.52
CA GLY A 263 19.24 -16.08 -14.86
C GLY A 263 19.10 -16.11 -13.35
N ARG A 264 20.10 -16.70 -12.72
CA ARG A 264 20.28 -16.75 -11.28
C ARG A 264 21.69 -16.31 -10.94
N GLN A 265 21.78 -15.28 -10.13
CA GLN A 265 22.99 -14.86 -9.43
C GLN A 265 22.78 -15.10 -7.93
N SER A 266 23.81 -14.94 -7.12
CA SER A 266 23.77 -15.28 -5.68
C SER A 266 22.64 -14.61 -4.88
N GLN A 267 22.14 -13.45 -5.33
CA GLN A 267 21.07 -12.68 -4.66
C GLN A 267 19.95 -12.22 -5.60
N LYS A 268 20.10 -12.46 -6.91
CA LYS A 268 19.23 -11.92 -7.96
C LYS A 268 18.71 -13.02 -8.84
N LEU A 269 17.39 -13.12 -8.96
CA LEU A 269 16.73 -14.01 -9.91
C LEU A 269 15.97 -13.18 -10.94
N SER A 270 15.98 -13.61 -12.19
CA SER A 270 15.27 -12.95 -13.26
C SER A 270 14.40 -13.95 -14.02
N PHE A 271 13.17 -13.55 -14.30
CA PHE A 271 12.17 -14.33 -15.01
C PHE A 271 11.61 -13.54 -16.19
N LEU A 272 11.20 -14.27 -17.24
CA LEU A 272 10.52 -13.71 -18.41
C LEU A 272 9.33 -14.60 -18.80
N HIS A 273 8.20 -13.95 -19.02
CA HIS A 273 7.09 -14.47 -19.80
C HIS A 273 6.96 -13.63 -21.07
N GLU A 274 6.80 -14.29 -22.22
CA GLU A 274 6.54 -13.62 -23.49
C GLU A 274 5.69 -14.57 -24.34
N SER A 275 4.49 -14.13 -24.71
CA SER A 275 3.53 -14.94 -25.45
C SER A 275 2.70 -14.09 -26.41
N VAL A 276 2.23 -14.74 -27.48
CA VAL A 276 1.13 -14.21 -28.30
C VAL A 276 -0.17 -14.73 -27.70
N VAL A 277 -1.10 -13.83 -27.37
CA VAL A 277 -2.31 -14.18 -26.60
C VAL A 277 -3.59 -13.91 -27.39
N GLU A 278 -4.59 -14.78 -27.27
CA GLU A 278 -5.91 -14.53 -27.87
C GLU A 278 -6.70 -13.52 -27.07
N ASN A 279 -6.49 -13.41 -25.75
CA ASN A 279 -7.07 -12.41 -24.87
C ASN A 279 -6.02 -11.93 -23.88
N TRP A 280 -6.08 -10.65 -23.48
CA TRP A 280 -5.27 -10.11 -22.39
C TRP A 280 -5.56 -10.83 -21.08
N SER A 281 -4.58 -10.83 -20.16
CA SER A 281 -4.71 -11.49 -18.87
C SER A 281 -5.99 -11.08 -18.13
N THR A 282 -6.69 -12.07 -17.57
CA THR A 282 -7.93 -11.90 -16.79
C THR A 282 -7.68 -12.10 -15.29
N LYS A 283 -6.42 -12.01 -14.87
CA LYS A 283 -5.99 -12.17 -13.48
C LYS A 283 -4.86 -11.20 -13.21
N ASP A 284 -4.79 -10.73 -11.98
CA ASP A 284 -3.67 -9.89 -11.55
C ASP A 284 -2.35 -10.66 -11.55
N PHE A 285 -1.26 -9.93 -11.71
CA PHE A 285 0.06 -10.51 -11.63
C PHE A 285 0.40 -10.70 -10.15
N THR A 286 0.50 -11.95 -9.72
CA THR A 286 0.92 -12.32 -8.38
C THR A 286 2.15 -13.18 -8.44
N PHE A 287 3.10 -12.89 -7.56
CA PHE A 287 4.32 -13.65 -7.43
C PHE A 287 4.69 -13.76 -5.96
N SER A 288 5.00 -14.97 -5.50
CA SER A 288 5.41 -15.22 -4.12
C SER A 288 6.70 -16.03 -4.03
N PHE A 289 7.55 -15.62 -3.11
CA PHE A 289 8.88 -16.20 -2.91
C PHE A 289 9.27 -16.17 -1.43
N THR A 290 10.15 -17.06 -1.02
CA THR A 290 10.76 -17.06 0.31
C THR A 290 12.25 -16.81 0.17
N VAL A 291 12.81 -16.07 1.13
CA VAL A 291 14.27 -15.94 1.28
C VAL A 291 14.66 -16.95 2.35
N TYR A 292 15.32 -18.04 1.96
CA TYR A 292 15.64 -19.12 2.89
C TYR A 292 16.70 -18.67 3.89
N SER A 293 16.25 -18.37 5.10
CA SER A 293 17.11 -18.15 6.26
C SER A 293 16.55 -18.93 7.44
N GLY A 294 17.33 -19.88 7.94
CA GLY A 294 17.02 -20.60 9.17
C GLY A 294 16.92 -19.64 10.37
N ASP A 295 17.79 -18.63 10.42
CA ASP A 295 17.86 -17.67 11.53
C ASP A 295 17.46 -16.26 11.10
N LEU A 296 17.42 -15.33 12.07
CA LEU A 296 17.36 -13.91 11.75
C LEU A 296 18.52 -13.54 10.83
N SER A 297 18.23 -12.74 9.82
CA SER A 297 19.24 -12.25 8.88
C SER A 297 18.95 -10.81 8.53
N GLY A 298 19.93 -10.13 7.95
CA GLY A 298 19.75 -8.75 7.55
C GLY A 298 20.91 -8.27 6.71
N GLY A 299 20.82 -7.03 6.28
CA GLY A 299 21.85 -6.38 5.50
C GLY A 299 21.63 -4.88 5.47
N ILE A 300 22.59 -4.20 4.86
CA ILE A 300 22.50 -2.77 4.59
C ILE A 300 22.76 -2.59 3.11
N LEU A 301 21.79 -2.02 2.41
CA LEU A 301 21.91 -1.64 1.02
C LEU A 301 22.34 -0.18 0.97
N VAL A 302 23.31 0.13 0.12
CA VAL A 302 23.88 1.47 -0.01
C VAL A 302 23.78 1.91 -1.46
N GLN A 303 23.33 3.15 -1.64
CA GLN A 303 23.31 3.85 -2.90
C GLN A 303 24.11 5.14 -2.77
N PRO A 304 25.20 5.29 -3.55
CA PRO A 304 25.93 6.55 -3.59
C PRO A 304 25.07 7.70 -4.12
N SER A 305 25.31 8.91 -3.62
CA SER A 305 24.73 10.12 -4.21
C SER A 305 25.21 10.31 -5.66
N THR A 306 24.36 10.89 -6.48
CA THR A 306 24.66 11.26 -7.86
C THR A 306 24.79 12.77 -8.00
N LEU A 307 25.54 13.25 -9.00
CA LEU A 307 25.73 14.70 -9.25
C LEU A 307 24.44 15.48 -9.53
N ARG A 308 23.30 14.82 -9.67
CA ARG A 308 21.98 15.42 -9.90
C ARG A 308 21.13 15.49 -8.65
N ASP A 309 21.59 14.89 -7.56
CA ASP A 309 20.87 14.90 -6.30
C ASP A 309 21.05 16.24 -5.61
N TYR A 310 19.97 16.74 -5.00
CA TYR A 310 19.99 17.97 -4.21
C TYR A 310 20.83 17.82 -2.92
N ASP A 311 21.02 16.58 -2.48
CA ASP A 311 21.76 16.20 -1.29
C ASP A 311 22.93 15.31 -1.69
N ASP A 312 24.14 15.68 -1.25
CA ASP A 312 25.38 14.98 -1.59
C ASP A 312 25.66 13.77 -0.70
N ARG A 313 24.79 13.48 0.28
CA ARG A 313 24.85 12.30 1.15
C ARG A 313 24.48 11.01 0.44
N ASP A 314 25.22 9.96 0.75
CA ASP A 314 24.89 8.60 0.35
C ASP A 314 23.61 8.14 1.06
N MET A 315 22.83 7.30 0.40
CA MET A 315 21.63 6.68 0.96
C MET A 315 21.89 5.26 1.42
N PHE A 316 21.23 4.86 2.51
CA PHE A 316 21.22 3.48 2.94
C PHE A 316 19.81 2.99 3.24
N CYS A 317 19.62 1.68 3.14
CA CYS A 317 18.47 0.96 3.67
C CYS A 317 18.96 -0.23 4.48
N LEU A 318 18.74 -0.17 5.79
CA LEU A 318 18.98 -1.25 6.73
C LEU A 318 17.74 -2.12 6.79
N PHE A 319 17.91 -3.44 6.74
CA PHE A 319 16.80 -4.34 6.88
C PHE A 319 17.12 -5.60 7.66
N LEU A 320 16.13 -6.09 8.40
CA LEU A 320 16.19 -7.33 9.17
C LEU A 320 15.00 -8.22 8.78
N LEU A 321 15.32 -9.44 8.40
CA LEU A 321 14.37 -10.49 8.05
C LEU A 321 14.18 -11.40 9.26
N PRO A 322 12.93 -11.64 9.69
CA PRO A 322 12.66 -12.53 10.80
C PRO A 322 12.89 -14.00 10.42
N GLY A 323 13.27 -14.39 9.20
CA GLY A 323 13.54 -15.79 8.85
C GLY A 323 12.30 -16.71 8.99
N ASN A 324 12.48 -18.01 8.78
CA ASN A 324 11.37 -18.98 8.67
C ASN A 324 11.44 -20.15 9.68
N THR A 325 12.02 -19.92 10.87
CA THR A 325 12.11 -20.94 11.93
C THR A 325 10.82 -21.03 12.74
N ARG A 326 10.24 -22.23 12.83
CA ARG A 326 9.00 -22.53 13.59
C ARG A 326 9.13 -22.41 15.12
N ILE A 327 10.36 -22.32 15.64
CA ILE A 327 10.63 -22.28 17.09
C ILE A 327 11.08 -20.85 17.44
N ARG A 328 10.13 -19.91 17.52
CA ARG A 328 10.42 -18.56 18.01
C ARG A 328 9.44 -18.22 19.11
N LYS A 329 9.99 -17.93 20.29
CA LYS A 329 9.19 -17.41 21.40
C LYS A 329 8.89 -15.95 21.11
N VAL A 330 7.61 -15.65 20.91
CA VAL A 330 7.11 -14.28 20.93
C VAL A 330 7.18 -13.78 22.37
N PHE A 331 7.45 -12.48 22.56
CA PHE A 331 7.44 -11.88 23.89
C PHE A 331 6.06 -12.09 24.55
N ARG A 332 6.07 -12.45 25.84
CA ARG A 332 4.87 -12.32 26.68
C ARG A 332 4.53 -10.84 26.83
N LYS A 333 3.25 -10.53 26.92
CA LYS A 333 2.77 -9.16 26.80
C LYS A 333 1.99 -8.71 28.04
N SER A 334 2.21 -7.47 28.42
CA SER A 334 1.26 -6.70 29.24
C SER A 334 0.65 -5.63 28.35
N ILE A 335 -0.64 -5.70 28.10
CA ILE A 335 -1.32 -4.89 27.08
C ILE A 335 -2.33 -3.97 27.75
N VAL A 336 -2.31 -2.70 27.38
CA VAL A 336 -3.42 -1.78 27.67
C VAL A 336 -4.04 -1.32 26.37
N TYR A 337 -5.30 -1.69 26.15
CA TYR A 337 -6.10 -1.21 25.02
C TYR A 337 -6.74 0.11 25.42
N ILE A 338 -6.49 1.18 24.67
CA ILE A 338 -7.10 2.50 24.85
C ILE A 338 -8.03 2.75 23.66
N ILE A 339 -9.34 2.78 23.91
CA ILE A 339 -10.35 2.88 22.88
C ILE A 339 -11.18 4.15 23.04
N ASP A 340 -11.16 4.99 22.01
CA ASP A 340 -11.98 6.18 21.90
C ASP A 340 -13.47 5.79 21.80
N ALA A 341 -14.30 6.41 22.64
CA ALA A 341 -15.74 6.30 22.67
C ALA A 341 -16.41 7.69 22.60
N SER A 342 -15.76 8.65 21.93
CA SER A 342 -16.32 9.96 21.61
C SER A 342 -17.57 9.84 20.74
N GLY A 343 -18.33 10.94 20.63
CA GLY A 343 -19.58 10.94 19.88
C GLY A 343 -19.44 10.57 18.39
N SER A 344 -18.28 10.82 17.76
CA SER A 344 -18.01 10.49 16.35
C SER A 344 -17.97 9.00 16.08
N MET A 345 -17.64 8.18 17.08
CA MET A 345 -17.58 6.73 16.98
C MET A 345 -18.97 6.06 16.83
N GLN A 346 -20.07 6.82 16.93
CA GLN A 346 -21.43 6.29 16.93
C GLN A 346 -21.74 5.41 15.70
N GLY A 347 -22.35 4.25 15.94
CA GLY A 347 -22.79 3.32 14.91
C GLY A 347 -21.68 2.36 14.46
N LYS A 348 -21.52 2.20 13.14
CA LYS A 348 -20.63 1.19 12.55
C LYS A 348 -19.18 1.24 13.04
N PRO A 349 -18.51 2.40 13.20
CA PRO A 349 -17.13 2.44 13.66
C PRO A 349 -16.94 1.74 15.02
N LEU A 350 -17.75 2.08 16.01
CA LEU A 350 -17.67 1.46 17.34
C LEU A 350 -18.05 -0.03 17.32
N GLU A 351 -19.03 -0.44 16.50
CA GLU A 351 -19.38 -1.86 16.32
C GLU A 351 -18.20 -2.65 15.74
N SER A 352 -17.56 -2.15 14.68
CA SER A 352 -16.38 -2.79 14.08
C SER A 352 -15.20 -2.86 15.06
N VAL A 353 -14.99 -1.83 15.88
CA VAL A 353 -13.98 -1.84 16.94
C VAL A 353 -14.29 -2.89 18.00
N LYS A 354 -15.54 -3.00 18.47
CA LYS A 354 -15.98 -4.03 19.43
C LYS A 354 -15.73 -5.44 18.89
N ASN A 355 -16.04 -5.68 17.61
CA ASN A 355 -15.80 -6.98 16.97
C ASN A 355 -14.31 -7.30 16.90
N ALA A 356 -13.49 -6.39 16.35
CA ALA A 356 -12.05 -6.57 16.26
C ALA A 356 -11.39 -6.79 17.64
N MET A 357 -11.84 -6.05 18.66
CA MET A 357 -11.40 -6.20 20.05
C MET A 357 -11.79 -7.56 20.62
N SER A 358 -13.02 -8.03 20.40
CA SER A 358 -13.48 -9.33 20.90
C SER A 358 -12.68 -10.49 20.30
N THR A 359 -12.38 -10.42 19.00
CA THR A 359 -11.49 -11.39 18.34
C THR A 359 -10.08 -11.32 18.90
N THR A 360 -9.51 -10.12 19.04
CA THR A 360 -8.13 -9.93 19.53
C THR A 360 -7.96 -10.40 20.98
N LEU A 361 -8.94 -10.14 21.85
CA LEU A 361 -8.93 -10.62 23.24
C LEU A 361 -8.99 -12.16 23.31
N SER A 362 -9.71 -12.78 22.38
CA SER A 362 -9.82 -14.24 22.29
C SER A 362 -8.54 -14.90 21.76
N ASP A 363 -7.72 -14.16 21.02
CA ASP A 363 -6.41 -14.61 20.50
C ASP A 363 -5.27 -14.45 21.52
N LEU A 364 -5.52 -13.85 22.68
CA LEU A 364 -4.50 -13.69 23.73
C LEU A 364 -4.09 -15.04 24.33
N MET A 365 -2.80 -15.18 24.63
CA MET A 365 -2.25 -16.43 25.14
C MET A 365 -2.27 -16.49 26.66
N GLN A 366 -2.42 -17.69 27.22
CA GLN A 366 -2.28 -17.89 28.66
C GLN A 366 -0.88 -17.44 29.12
N GLY A 367 -0.83 -16.56 30.12
CA GLY A 367 0.40 -15.94 30.62
C GLY A 367 0.62 -14.50 30.13
N ASP A 368 -0.19 -14.01 29.20
CA ASP A 368 -0.32 -12.57 28.92
C ASP A 368 -1.19 -11.89 30.00
N TYR A 369 -1.05 -10.58 30.10
CA TYR A 369 -1.85 -9.71 30.95
C TYR A 369 -2.46 -8.58 30.13
N PHE A 370 -3.68 -8.16 30.46
CA PHE A 370 -4.34 -7.07 29.74
C PHE A 370 -5.18 -6.17 30.64
N ASN A 371 -5.46 -4.97 30.14
CA ASN A 371 -6.51 -4.10 30.63
C ASN A 371 -7.12 -3.30 29.46
N ILE A 372 -8.33 -2.80 29.64
CA ILE A 372 -9.05 -2.00 28.64
C ILE A 372 -9.42 -0.68 29.28
N ILE A 373 -9.06 0.42 28.63
CA ILE A 373 -9.44 1.77 28.97
C ILE A 373 -10.28 2.30 27.82
N THR A 374 -11.47 2.78 28.13
CA THR A 374 -12.29 3.54 27.18
C THR A 374 -12.37 4.99 27.65
N PHE A 375 -12.40 5.92 26.70
CA PHE A 375 -12.38 7.34 27.03
C PHE A 375 -13.27 8.16 26.11
N ASN A 376 -13.76 9.26 26.68
CA ASN A 376 -14.39 10.38 25.99
C ASN A 376 -14.07 11.67 26.75
N ASP A 377 -15.06 12.32 27.38
CA ASP A 377 -14.85 13.35 28.40
C ASP A 377 -14.38 12.73 29.73
N ASP A 378 -14.75 11.48 30.00
CA ASP A 378 -14.36 10.69 31.16
C ASP A 378 -13.47 9.51 30.75
N VAL A 379 -12.80 8.89 31.72
CA VAL A 379 -11.97 7.71 31.52
C VAL A 379 -12.53 6.56 32.36
N HIS A 380 -12.76 5.42 31.72
CA HIS A 380 -13.25 4.21 32.36
C HIS A 380 -12.29 3.05 32.08
N SER A 381 -11.84 2.40 33.14
CA SER A 381 -10.96 1.24 33.05
C SER A 381 -11.72 -0.03 33.44
N PHE A 382 -11.45 -1.14 32.74
CA PHE A 382 -12.04 -2.45 33.01
C PHE A 382 -11.63 -2.99 34.39
N SER A 383 -10.35 -2.82 34.74
CA SER A 383 -9.84 -3.20 36.06
C SER A 383 -8.87 -2.13 36.60
N SER A 384 -8.70 -2.09 37.92
CA SER A 384 -7.71 -1.23 38.59
C SER A 384 -6.26 -1.70 38.40
N SER A 385 -6.07 -2.93 37.93
CA SER A 385 -4.77 -3.54 37.66
C SER A 385 -4.82 -4.37 36.38
N LEU A 386 -3.66 -4.74 35.85
CA LEU A 386 -3.57 -5.69 34.75
C LEU A 386 -4.14 -7.06 35.15
N GLU A 387 -5.06 -7.59 34.36
CA GLU A 387 -5.69 -8.88 34.60
C GLU A 387 -4.99 -9.99 33.80
N GLN A 388 -4.85 -11.17 34.40
CA GLN A 388 -4.27 -12.32 33.71
C GLN A 388 -5.28 -12.91 32.70
N VAL A 389 -4.79 -13.25 31.51
CA VAL A 389 -5.61 -13.87 30.47
C VAL A 389 -6.10 -15.25 30.89
N ASN A 390 -7.43 -15.38 30.97
CA ASN A 390 -8.17 -16.62 31.13
C ASN A 390 -9.61 -16.45 30.59
N GLU A 391 -10.31 -17.55 30.32
CA GLU A 391 -11.65 -17.53 29.69
C GLU A 391 -12.66 -16.66 30.47
N LYS A 392 -12.62 -16.70 31.81
CA LYS A 392 -13.52 -15.90 32.65
C LYS A 392 -13.24 -14.41 32.55
N THR A 393 -11.97 -14.01 32.64
CA THR A 393 -11.58 -12.60 32.52
C THR A 393 -11.88 -12.06 31.12
N ILE A 394 -11.66 -12.85 30.06
CA ILE A 394 -12.02 -12.47 28.69
C ILE A 394 -13.53 -12.25 28.58
N GLY A 395 -14.35 -13.18 29.08
CA GLY A 395 -15.82 -13.04 29.08
C GLY A 395 -16.28 -11.77 29.80
N ASN A 396 -15.76 -11.54 31.01
CA ASN A 396 -16.05 -10.34 31.80
C ASN A 396 -15.64 -9.04 31.06
N ALA A 397 -14.49 -9.04 30.38
CA ALA A 397 -14.01 -7.89 29.64
C ALA A 397 -14.88 -7.58 28.42
N ILE A 398 -15.37 -8.61 27.71
CA ILE A 398 -16.29 -8.45 26.58
C ILE A 398 -17.64 -7.90 27.07
N GLU A 399 -18.19 -8.41 28.18
CA GLU A 399 -19.42 -7.89 28.78
C GLU A 399 -19.28 -6.44 29.23
N TRP A 400 -18.14 -6.11 29.87
CA TRP A 400 -17.83 -4.75 30.29
C TRP A 400 -17.70 -3.82 29.08
N MET A 401 -17.01 -4.23 28.03
CA MET A 401 -16.86 -3.46 26.78
C MET A 401 -18.22 -3.18 26.14
N ASN A 402 -19.10 -4.18 26.07
CA ASN A 402 -20.44 -4.00 25.50
C ASN A 402 -21.28 -2.97 26.26
N SER A 403 -21.05 -2.84 27.58
CA SER A 403 -21.79 -1.93 28.46
C SER A 403 -21.19 -0.52 28.53
N ASN A 404 -19.86 -0.39 28.44
CA ASN A 404 -19.16 0.88 28.71
C ASN A 404 -18.73 1.64 27.44
N PHE A 405 -18.63 0.96 26.30
CA PHE A 405 -18.33 1.64 25.02
C PHE A 405 -19.62 2.27 24.51
N VAL A 406 -19.87 3.49 24.99
CA VAL A 406 -21.00 4.34 24.66
C VAL A 406 -20.47 5.60 23.98
N ALA A 407 -20.77 5.77 22.69
CA ALA A 407 -20.32 6.91 21.89
C ALA A 407 -20.96 8.21 22.37
N GLN A 408 -20.21 9.02 23.10
CA GLN A 408 -20.65 10.33 23.62
C GLN A 408 -19.45 11.19 23.99
N GLY A 409 -19.65 12.50 24.15
CA GLY A 409 -18.60 13.41 24.62
C GLY A 409 -17.50 13.70 23.60
N GLY A 410 -16.43 14.35 24.08
CA GLY A 410 -15.23 14.70 23.32
C GLY A 410 -14.12 13.65 23.38
N THR A 411 -12.90 14.09 23.08
CA THR A 411 -11.72 13.23 22.94
C THR A 411 -10.59 13.76 23.84
N ASP A 412 -10.18 12.98 24.84
CA ASP A 412 -8.99 13.27 25.66
C ASP A 412 -8.01 12.09 25.63
N ILE A 413 -6.91 12.26 24.88
CA ILE A 413 -5.92 11.20 24.67
C ILE A 413 -4.88 11.15 25.80
N MET A 414 -4.58 12.25 26.48
CA MET A 414 -3.49 12.33 27.46
C MET A 414 -3.81 11.60 28.76
N ARG A 415 -5.03 11.76 29.29
CA ARG A 415 -5.46 11.08 30.52
C ARG A 415 -5.37 9.54 30.42
N PRO A 416 -5.99 8.88 29.43
CA PRO A 416 -5.92 7.42 29.33
C PRO A 416 -4.52 6.92 29.02
N LEU A 417 -3.69 7.66 28.27
CA LEU A 417 -2.28 7.31 28.07
C LEU A 417 -1.50 7.33 29.38
N SER A 418 -1.70 8.34 30.22
CA SER A 418 -1.03 8.44 31.52
C SER A 418 -1.43 7.30 32.45
N GLU A 419 -2.71 6.91 32.46
CA GLU A 419 -3.21 5.78 33.23
C GLU A 419 -2.63 4.45 32.71
N ALA A 420 -2.58 4.25 31.39
CA ALA A 420 -1.96 3.07 30.79
C ALA A 420 -0.48 2.94 31.14
N MET A 421 0.27 4.05 31.11
CA MET A 421 1.67 4.09 31.50
C MET A 421 1.86 3.70 32.98
N ALA A 422 0.95 4.15 33.87
CA ALA A 422 0.98 3.80 35.29
C ALA A 422 0.65 2.31 35.52
N LEU A 423 -0.33 1.75 34.81
CA LEU A 423 -0.65 0.32 34.89
C LEU A 423 0.52 -0.57 34.47
N LEU A 424 1.28 -0.13 33.45
CA LEU A 424 2.40 -0.88 32.88
C LEU A 424 3.72 -0.68 33.63
N SER A 425 3.81 0.24 34.59
CA SER A 425 5.08 0.56 35.27
C SER A 425 5.66 -0.61 36.07
N ASN A 426 4.80 -1.53 36.52
CA ASN A 426 5.15 -2.69 37.34
C ASN A 426 5.28 -4.00 36.54
N SER A 427 5.23 -3.93 35.21
CA SER A 427 5.41 -5.10 34.36
C SER A 427 6.87 -5.58 34.42
N HIS A 428 7.07 -6.82 34.87
CA HIS A 428 8.37 -7.49 34.92
C HIS A 428 8.42 -8.64 33.91
N ASP A 429 9.55 -8.78 33.22
CA ASP A 429 9.85 -9.89 32.30
C ASP A 429 8.83 -10.11 31.15
N VAL A 430 8.13 -9.03 30.77
CA VAL A 430 7.15 -8.99 29.68
C VAL A 430 7.35 -7.69 28.89
N LEU A 431 6.94 -7.68 27.63
CA LEU A 431 6.98 -6.47 26.79
C LEU A 431 5.70 -5.65 27.04
N PRO A 432 5.79 -4.44 27.63
CA PRO A 432 4.61 -3.60 27.84
C PRO A 432 4.16 -2.97 26.52
N GLN A 433 2.85 -2.98 26.26
CA GLN A 433 2.25 -2.51 25.01
C GLN A 433 1.00 -1.67 25.29
N ILE A 434 0.87 -0.57 24.56
CA ILE A 434 -0.30 0.31 24.56
C ILE A 434 -0.85 0.34 23.13
N TYR A 435 -2.14 0.06 23.00
CA TYR A 435 -2.85 0.10 21.73
C TYR A 435 -3.90 1.19 21.77
N LEU A 436 -3.64 2.32 21.11
CA LEU A 436 -4.55 3.46 21.04
C LEU A 436 -5.37 3.40 19.76
N VAL A 437 -6.69 3.48 19.85
CA VAL A 437 -7.62 3.48 18.71
C VAL A 437 -8.51 4.71 18.83
N THR A 438 -8.53 5.56 17.80
CA THR A 438 -9.28 6.83 17.81
C THR A 438 -9.70 7.27 16.41
N ASP A 439 -10.87 7.90 16.31
CA ASP A 439 -11.34 8.64 15.12
C ASP A 439 -11.27 10.16 15.30
N GLY A 440 -10.88 10.61 16.49
CA GLY A 440 -10.83 12.01 16.90
C GLY A 440 -9.47 12.69 16.68
N SER A 441 -9.49 14.01 16.85
CA SER A 441 -8.29 14.86 16.87
C SER A 441 -8.26 15.63 18.18
N VAL A 442 -7.07 16.07 18.58
CA VAL A 442 -6.84 16.82 19.83
C VAL A 442 -6.02 18.07 19.52
N ASP A 443 -6.20 19.14 20.28
CA ASP A 443 -5.50 20.41 20.02
C ASP A 443 -4.05 20.42 20.58
N ASP A 444 -3.74 19.55 21.55
CA ASP A 444 -2.50 19.57 22.32
C ASP A 444 -1.46 18.50 21.89
N GLU A 445 -1.55 18.03 20.64
CA GLU A 445 -0.71 16.97 20.03
C GLU A 445 0.79 17.11 20.36
N ARG A 446 1.35 18.33 20.25
CA ARG A 446 2.77 18.61 20.52
C ARG A 446 3.13 18.34 21.98
N ASN A 447 2.26 18.75 22.90
CA ASN A 447 2.46 18.54 24.33
C ASN A 447 2.35 17.05 24.68
N ILE A 448 1.42 16.34 24.04
CA ILE A 448 1.27 14.89 24.19
C ILE A 448 2.56 14.17 23.79
N CYS A 449 3.06 14.44 22.58
CA CYS A 449 4.30 13.86 22.09
C CYS A 449 5.49 14.18 22.99
N HIS A 450 5.64 15.44 23.43
CA HIS A 450 6.73 15.86 24.30
C HIS A 450 6.71 15.14 25.68
N THR A 451 5.53 15.07 26.29
CA THR A 451 5.32 14.45 27.60
C THR A 451 5.63 12.96 27.53
N LEU A 452 5.08 12.25 26.55
CA LEU A 452 5.32 10.81 26.38
C LEU A 452 6.77 10.52 26.06
N LYS A 453 7.39 11.28 25.15
CA LYS A 453 8.83 11.12 24.85
C LYS A 453 9.66 11.22 26.14
N THR A 454 9.36 12.21 26.98
CA THR A 454 10.04 12.39 28.28
C THR A 454 9.81 11.22 29.24
N GLN A 455 8.59 10.70 29.33
CA GLN A 455 8.27 9.54 30.17
C GLN A 455 8.94 8.25 29.67
N LEU A 456 8.90 7.98 28.37
CA LEU A 456 9.50 6.81 27.76
C LEU A 456 11.03 6.80 27.92
N MET A 457 11.67 7.97 27.80
CA MET A 457 13.11 8.11 28.06
C MET A 457 13.49 7.75 29.49
N LYS A 458 12.64 8.05 30.49
CA LYS A 458 12.87 7.67 31.89
C LYS A 458 12.76 6.16 32.11
N SER A 459 11.89 5.49 31.37
CA SER A 459 11.66 4.03 31.48
C SER A 459 12.70 3.18 30.76
N GLY A 460 13.53 3.78 29.87
CA GLY A 460 14.61 3.08 29.18
C GLY A 460 14.15 1.85 28.40
N SER A 461 14.84 0.71 28.55
CA SER A 461 14.49 -0.54 27.86
C SER A 461 13.15 -1.15 28.26
N LYS A 462 12.53 -0.67 29.36
CA LYS A 462 11.20 -1.08 29.85
C LYS A 462 10.07 -0.16 29.36
N SER A 463 10.36 0.76 28.43
CA SER A 463 9.37 1.67 27.88
C SER A 463 8.27 0.89 27.12
N PRO A 464 6.97 1.17 27.38
CA PRO A 464 5.90 0.55 26.61
C PRO A 464 5.95 0.89 25.14
N ARG A 465 5.57 -0.09 24.32
CA ARG A 465 5.36 0.11 22.88
C ARG A 465 4.01 0.74 22.64
N ILE A 466 3.98 1.95 22.10
CA ILE A 466 2.72 2.64 21.79
C ILE A 466 2.43 2.43 20.31
N SER A 467 1.39 1.67 20.00
CA SER A 467 0.87 1.53 18.64
C SER A 467 -0.46 2.27 18.54
N THR A 468 -0.72 2.90 17.40
CA THR A 468 -1.90 3.72 17.17
C THR A 468 -2.68 3.25 15.94
N PHE A 469 -4.00 3.24 16.02
CA PHE A 469 -4.90 2.97 14.91
C PHE A 469 -5.85 4.16 14.67
N GLY A 470 -5.72 4.79 13.50
CA GLY A 470 -6.57 5.92 13.10
C GLY A 470 -7.81 5.47 12.34
N LEU A 471 -8.96 6.04 12.71
CA LEU A 471 -10.25 5.76 12.07
C LEU A 471 -10.75 6.98 11.29
N GLY A 472 -11.23 6.75 10.08
CA GLY A 472 -11.79 7.79 9.21
C GLY A 472 -10.77 8.85 8.78
N SER A 473 -11.25 9.86 8.06
CA SER A 473 -10.41 10.95 7.55
C SER A 473 -10.26 12.13 8.51
N TYR A 474 -10.96 12.12 9.65
CA TYR A 474 -11.03 13.26 10.57
C TYR A 474 -9.90 13.31 11.60
N CYS A 475 -9.39 12.15 12.03
CA CYS A 475 -8.26 12.13 12.95
C CYS A 475 -6.96 12.62 12.27
N ASN A 476 -6.08 13.18 13.08
CA ASN A 476 -4.76 13.59 12.60
C ASN A 476 -3.81 12.38 12.51
N HIS A 477 -3.82 11.75 11.33
CA HIS A 477 -2.97 10.60 11.00
C HIS A 477 -1.47 10.88 11.14
N TYR A 478 -1.03 12.12 10.93
CA TYR A 478 0.36 12.51 11.13
C TYR A 478 0.74 12.47 12.62
N PHE A 479 -0.12 13.02 13.48
CA PHE A 479 0.06 12.96 14.94
C PHE A 479 0.11 11.51 15.45
N LEU A 480 -0.84 10.66 15.04
CA LEU A 480 -0.88 9.26 15.46
C LEU A 480 0.39 8.50 15.02
N ARG A 481 0.87 8.75 13.81
CA ARG A 481 2.13 8.17 13.33
C ARG A 481 3.34 8.62 14.13
N MET A 482 3.43 9.93 14.42
CA MET A 482 4.49 10.48 15.26
C MET A 482 4.45 9.85 16.67
N LEU A 483 3.26 9.68 17.23
CA LEU A 483 3.05 9.04 18.53
C LEU A 483 3.52 7.59 18.55
N ALA A 484 3.15 6.80 17.53
CA ALA A 484 3.61 5.42 17.39
C ALA A 484 5.13 5.33 17.20
N SER A 485 5.72 6.24 16.43
CA SER A 485 7.17 6.35 16.24
C SER A 485 7.90 6.60 17.57
N ILE A 486 7.44 7.60 18.34
CA ILE A 486 7.97 7.91 19.67
C ILE A 486 7.89 6.70 20.61
N GLY A 487 6.77 5.98 20.56
CA GLY A 487 6.54 4.76 21.33
C GLY A 487 7.20 3.50 20.77
N LYS A 488 7.97 3.56 19.67
CA LYS A 488 8.54 2.38 18.97
C LYS A 488 7.50 1.32 18.57
N GLY A 489 6.24 1.70 18.41
CA GLY A 489 5.16 0.81 18.01
C GLY A 489 4.77 0.97 16.55
N HIS A 490 3.56 0.53 16.21
CA HIS A 490 3.07 0.53 14.83
C HIS A 490 1.89 1.46 14.64
N TYR A 491 1.88 2.15 13.51
CA TYR A 491 0.74 2.93 13.04
C TYR A 491 0.01 2.19 11.90
N ALA A 492 -1.32 2.22 11.92
CA ALA A 492 -2.19 1.82 10.82
C ALA A 492 -3.48 2.65 10.83
N ALA A 493 -4.25 2.61 9.75
CA ALA A 493 -5.52 3.31 9.68
C ALA A 493 -6.53 2.62 8.75
N ALA A 494 -7.81 2.85 9.04
CA ALA A 494 -8.94 2.51 8.18
C ALA A 494 -9.76 3.77 7.89
N LEU A 495 -9.87 4.13 6.62
CA LEU A 495 -10.50 5.39 6.20
C LEU A 495 -11.95 5.19 5.79
N ASP A 496 -12.29 3.99 5.34
CA ASP A 496 -13.65 3.53 5.13
C ASP A 496 -14.11 2.63 6.28
N THR A 497 -15.39 2.70 6.62
CA THR A 497 -15.95 1.91 7.72
C THR A 497 -15.95 0.40 7.46
N GLY A 498 -15.94 -0.01 6.18
CA GLY A 498 -15.98 -1.42 5.80
C GLY A 498 -14.67 -2.17 6.06
N SER A 499 -13.54 -1.46 6.05
CA SER A 499 -12.21 -2.04 6.25
C SER A 499 -11.70 -1.99 7.69
N ILE A 500 -12.41 -1.33 8.62
CA ILE A 500 -11.99 -1.14 10.02
C ILE A 500 -11.58 -2.46 10.66
N GLU A 501 -12.49 -3.43 10.71
CA GLU A 501 -12.27 -4.69 11.41
C GLU A 501 -11.07 -5.46 10.84
N GLY A 502 -11.03 -5.69 9.53
CA GLY A 502 -9.95 -6.42 8.87
C GLY A 502 -8.58 -5.76 9.03
N ARG A 503 -8.49 -4.43 8.85
CA ARG A 503 -7.23 -3.69 9.01
C ARG A 503 -6.76 -3.64 10.46
N MET A 504 -7.68 -3.48 11.40
CA MET A 504 -7.37 -3.45 12.83
C MET A 504 -6.84 -4.81 13.32
N LEU A 505 -7.44 -5.92 12.86
CA LEU A 505 -6.93 -7.26 13.14
C LEU A 505 -5.51 -7.48 12.58
N GLN A 506 -5.26 -7.07 11.34
CA GLN A 506 -3.92 -7.14 10.75
C GLN A 506 -2.89 -6.33 11.54
N TRP A 507 -3.28 -5.13 11.99
CA TRP A 507 -2.46 -4.27 12.82
C TRP A 507 -2.16 -4.87 14.19
N PHE A 508 -3.14 -5.45 14.89
CA PHE A 508 -2.91 -6.14 16.15
C PHE A 508 -1.96 -7.33 15.99
N GLN A 509 -2.15 -8.14 14.95
CA GLN A 509 -1.26 -9.27 14.67
C GLN A 509 0.19 -8.82 14.42
N LYS A 510 0.37 -7.66 13.77
CA LYS A 510 1.69 -7.05 13.57
C LYS A 510 2.32 -6.61 14.88
N ALA A 511 1.59 -5.87 15.70
CA ALA A 511 2.12 -5.29 16.94
C ALA A 511 2.31 -6.31 18.06
N SER A 512 1.57 -7.41 18.05
CA SER A 512 1.60 -8.44 19.09
C SER A 512 2.59 -9.58 18.81
N SER A 513 3.30 -9.56 17.68
CA SER A 513 4.19 -10.64 17.23
C SER A 513 5.69 -10.33 17.34
N THR A 514 6.08 -9.41 18.24
CA THR A 514 7.48 -9.06 18.49
C THR A 514 8.32 -10.27 18.91
N ILE A 515 9.47 -10.44 18.25
CA ILE A 515 10.46 -11.50 18.52
C ILE A 515 11.83 -10.97 18.94
N VAL A 516 12.17 -9.75 18.53
CA VAL A 516 13.40 -9.06 18.96
C VAL A 516 13.04 -7.62 19.30
N SER A 517 13.36 -7.19 20.52
CA SER A 517 13.10 -5.83 20.97
C SER A 517 14.38 -5.02 21.21
N ASN A 518 14.23 -3.70 21.35
CA ASN A 518 15.31 -2.79 21.72
C ASN A 518 16.50 -2.83 20.76
N ILE A 519 16.19 -2.82 19.46
CA ILE A 519 17.19 -2.93 18.41
C ILE A 519 18.07 -1.69 18.37
N SER A 520 19.37 -1.91 18.31
CA SER A 520 20.40 -0.88 18.15
C SER A 520 21.45 -1.36 17.18
N ILE A 521 22.12 -0.44 16.49
CA ILE A 521 23.16 -0.78 15.53
C ILE A 521 24.48 -0.21 16.04
N ASP A 522 25.43 -1.11 16.29
CA ASP A 522 26.79 -0.75 16.65
C ASP A 522 27.55 -0.26 15.41
N GLY A 523 28.41 0.74 15.61
CA GLY A 523 29.26 1.30 14.55
C GLY A 523 28.71 2.57 13.89
N ILE A 524 27.45 2.94 14.15
CA ILE A 524 26.85 4.16 13.57
C ILE A 524 27.39 5.45 14.21
N LYS A 525 27.80 5.40 15.47
CA LYS A 525 28.22 6.58 16.26
C LYS A 525 29.39 7.38 15.68
N HIS A 526 30.16 6.78 14.76
CA HIS A 526 31.33 7.40 14.14
C HIS A 526 31.07 7.89 12.71
N ILE A 527 29.85 7.73 12.20
CA ILE A 527 29.46 8.17 10.85
C ILE A 527 28.97 9.62 10.92
N GLN A 528 29.45 10.46 10.01
CA GLN A 528 29.04 11.85 9.92
C GLN A 528 27.64 11.96 9.29
N ASP A 529 26.84 12.89 9.83
CA ASP A 529 25.51 13.24 9.33
C ASP A 529 24.59 12.05 9.05
N PHE A 530 24.68 11.03 9.90
CA PHE A 530 23.87 9.83 9.83
C PHE A 530 22.43 10.13 10.28
N GLU A 531 21.57 10.31 9.29
CA GLU A 531 20.15 10.60 9.44
C GLU A 531 19.33 9.36 9.12
N VAL A 532 18.38 9.03 10.01
CA VAL A 532 17.46 7.91 9.86
C VAL A 532 16.05 8.48 9.65
N ASP A 533 15.27 7.87 8.77
CA ASP A 533 13.88 8.25 8.50
C ASP A 533 12.93 8.02 9.69
N SER A 534 13.35 7.20 10.64
CA SER A 534 12.66 6.95 11.90
C SER A 534 13.48 7.47 13.08
N GLU A 535 12.79 8.07 14.06
CA GLU A 535 13.42 8.56 15.29
C GLU A 535 14.02 7.41 16.13
N TYR A 536 13.44 6.21 16.02
CA TYR A 536 13.91 4.99 16.67
C TYR A 536 13.87 3.81 15.71
N ILE A 537 14.78 2.84 15.88
CA ILE A 537 14.72 1.58 15.14
C ILE A 537 13.61 0.71 15.75
N PRO A 538 12.56 0.35 14.97
CA PRO A 538 11.48 -0.49 15.47
C PRO A 538 11.95 -1.90 15.86
N ASP A 539 11.13 -2.58 16.67
CA ASP A 539 11.34 -3.99 17.00
C ASP A 539 11.07 -4.90 15.79
N ILE A 540 11.61 -6.12 15.78
CA ILE A 540 11.29 -7.12 14.74
C ILE A 540 10.09 -7.95 15.18
N SER A 541 9.10 -8.07 14.30
CA SER A 541 7.96 -8.97 14.44
C SER A 541 8.15 -10.26 13.64
N ALA A 542 7.61 -11.38 14.12
CA ALA A 542 7.65 -12.67 13.42
C ALA A 542 6.97 -12.59 12.03
N LYS A 543 5.94 -11.75 11.93
CA LYS A 543 5.10 -11.62 10.74
C LYS A 543 5.53 -10.52 9.78
N TYR A 544 6.58 -9.74 10.06
CA TYR A 544 6.95 -8.60 9.20
C TYR A 544 8.47 -8.37 9.18
N PRO A 545 9.07 -8.08 8.02
CA PRO A 545 10.43 -7.59 7.95
C PRO A 545 10.52 -6.19 8.55
N LEU A 546 11.70 -5.86 9.05
CA LEU A 546 12.06 -4.51 9.44
C LEU A 546 12.86 -3.87 8.31
N SER A 547 12.50 -2.66 7.90
CA SER A 547 13.33 -1.82 7.04
C SER A 547 13.35 -0.39 7.56
N VAL A 548 14.52 0.23 7.51
CA VAL A 548 14.78 1.59 7.96
C VAL A 548 15.75 2.23 6.97
N SER A 549 15.45 3.42 6.49
CA SER A 549 16.27 4.09 5.47
C SER A 549 16.83 5.41 5.97
N GLY A 550 17.87 5.90 5.32
CA GLY A 550 18.52 7.10 5.79
C GLY A 550 19.58 7.63 4.86
N ARG A 551 20.25 8.68 5.32
CA ARG A 551 21.35 9.35 4.63
C ARG A 551 22.56 9.47 5.52
N TYR A 552 23.75 9.50 4.93
CA TYR A 552 24.99 9.63 5.68
C TYR A 552 26.12 10.18 4.81
N HIS A 553 27.14 10.76 5.45
CA HIS A 553 28.41 11.09 4.80
C HIS A 553 29.51 10.10 5.19
N GLY A 554 30.45 9.91 4.27
CA GLY A 554 31.64 9.09 4.50
C GLY A 554 31.48 7.65 4.02
N LYS A 555 32.15 6.71 4.68
CA LYS A 555 32.14 5.29 4.32
C LYS A 555 31.59 4.46 5.45
N LEU A 556 30.64 3.59 5.14
CA LEU A 556 30.22 2.52 6.04
C LEU A 556 31.31 1.44 6.11
N PRO A 557 31.51 0.81 7.28
CA PRO A 557 32.28 -0.43 7.38
C PRO A 557 31.71 -1.52 6.46
N GLU A 558 32.49 -2.53 6.08
CA GLU A 558 31.98 -3.66 5.29
C GLU A 558 30.88 -4.44 6.02
N THR A 559 30.93 -4.44 7.36
CA THR A 559 29.98 -5.11 8.23
C THR A 559 29.61 -4.23 9.43
N LEU A 560 28.33 -4.23 9.78
CA LEU A 560 27.78 -3.61 10.99
C LEU A 560 27.09 -4.68 11.84
N ILE A 561 26.88 -4.42 13.12
CA ILE A 561 26.24 -5.39 14.03
C ILE A 561 24.96 -4.77 14.58
N ALA A 562 23.83 -5.41 14.32
CA ALA A 562 22.59 -5.11 15.01
C ALA A 562 22.51 -5.92 16.30
N LYS A 563 22.25 -5.27 17.43
CA LYS A 563 21.99 -5.88 18.72
C LYS A 563 20.53 -5.71 19.11
N GLY A 564 19.97 -6.69 19.80
CA GLY A 564 18.63 -6.63 20.37
C GLY A 564 18.44 -7.65 21.48
N GLN A 565 17.23 -7.72 22.02
CA GLN A 565 16.85 -8.64 23.10
C GLN A 565 15.79 -9.63 22.61
N LEU A 566 15.96 -10.91 22.96
CA LEU A 566 15.00 -11.99 22.71
C LEU A 566 13.97 -12.08 23.83
N ALA A 567 12.90 -12.87 23.61
CA ALA A 567 11.80 -13.04 24.56
C ALA A 567 12.20 -13.65 25.91
N ASP A 568 13.35 -14.31 26.00
CA ASP A 568 13.95 -14.81 27.25
C ASP A 568 14.93 -13.81 27.88
N MET A 569 14.94 -12.57 27.41
CA MET A 569 15.80 -11.46 27.83
C MET A 569 17.28 -11.66 27.51
N SER A 570 17.65 -12.69 26.74
CA SER A 570 19.01 -12.84 26.22
C SER A 570 19.29 -11.84 25.09
N GLU A 571 20.56 -11.45 24.95
CA GLU A 571 20.99 -10.59 23.85
C GLU A 571 21.22 -11.40 22.58
N ILE A 572 20.83 -10.83 21.44
CA ILE A 572 21.13 -11.35 20.11
C ILE A 572 21.96 -10.33 19.33
N SER A 573 22.91 -10.82 18.55
CA SER A 573 23.69 -10.02 17.60
C SER A 573 23.49 -10.55 16.19
N ILE A 574 23.21 -9.67 15.24
CA ILE A 574 22.97 -9.98 13.83
C ILE A 574 24.00 -9.21 13.02
N GLU A 575 24.82 -9.94 12.26
CA GLU A 575 25.80 -9.35 11.36
C GLU A 575 25.09 -8.81 10.10
N LEU A 576 25.31 -7.53 9.80
CA LEU A 576 24.75 -6.83 8.65
C LEU A 576 25.86 -6.54 7.65
N LYS A 577 25.84 -7.24 6.52
CA LYS A 577 26.78 -6.97 5.44
C LYS A 577 26.33 -5.75 4.65
N VAL A 578 27.26 -4.81 4.45
CA VAL A 578 27.04 -3.62 3.64
C VAL A 578 27.23 -3.97 2.16
N GLN A 579 26.26 -3.60 1.35
CA GLN A 579 26.21 -3.95 -0.06
C GLN A 579 25.90 -2.72 -0.91
N HIS A 580 26.78 -2.43 -1.86
CA HIS A 580 26.55 -1.40 -2.85
C HIS A 580 25.73 -1.97 -4.00
N ILE A 581 24.46 -1.59 -4.07
CA ILE A 581 23.56 -2.07 -5.13
C ILE A 581 23.37 -0.97 -6.15
N LYS A 582 23.64 -1.31 -7.42
CA LYS A 582 23.41 -0.42 -8.58
C LYS A 582 22.01 -0.54 -9.17
N ASP A 583 21.31 -1.62 -8.82
CA ASP A 583 20.05 -2.04 -9.47
C ASP A 583 18.79 -1.69 -8.66
N ILE A 584 18.92 -1.30 -7.38
CA ILE A 584 17.80 -0.93 -6.51
C ILE A 584 17.91 0.58 -6.26
N PRO A 585 17.02 1.41 -6.84
CA PRO A 585 17.03 2.84 -6.61
C PRO A 585 16.43 3.17 -5.23
N LEU A 586 17.29 3.23 -4.20
CA LEU A 586 16.93 3.61 -2.83
C LEU A 586 16.35 5.03 -2.77
N ASP A 587 16.74 5.91 -3.68
CA ASP A 587 16.14 7.25 -3.85
C ASP A 587 14.63 7.15 -4.05
N LYS A 588 14.16 6.17 -4.83
CA LYS A 588 12.73 5.96 -5.11
C LYS A 588 11.97 5.24 -3.99
N VAL A 589 12.67 4.53 -3.11
CA VAL A 589 12.10 3.86 -1.93
C VAL A 589 11.71 4.88 -0.85
N ARG A 590 12.43 6.00 -0.74
CA ARG A 590 12.20 7.02 0.31
C ARG A 590 11.00 7.94 0.00
N TYR A 591 10.73 8.24 -1.27
CA TYR A 591 9.56 9.05 -1.64
C TYR A 591 8.22 8.40 -1.27
N SER A 592 8.16 7.06 -1.24
CA SER A 592 7.01 6.31 -0.71
C SER A 592 6.83 6.38 0.82
N ILE A 593 7.86 6.76 1.57
CA ILE A 593 7.79 6.86 3.04
C ILE A 593 7.38 8.29 3.47
N LEU A 594 7.73 9.31 2.68
CA LEU A 594 7.43 10.72 2.93
C LEU A 594 6.06 11.19 2.39
N LEU A 595 5.53 10.53 1.34
CA LEU A 595 4.25 10.88 0.71
C LEU A 595 3.06 10.03 1.19
N MET A 596 3.31 9.01 2.02
CA MET A 596 2.27 8.24 2.69
C MET A 596 2.07 8.74 4.10
#